data_AF-A0A1W9QV17-F1
#
_entry.id   AF-A0A1W9QV17-F1
#
_cell.length_a   1.000
_cell.length_b   1.000
_cell.length_c   1.000
_cell.angle_alpha   90.00
_cell.angle_beta   90.00
_cell.angle_gamma   90.00
#
_symmetry.space_group_name_H-M   'P 1'
#
loop_
_entity.id
_entity.type
_entity.pdbx_description
1 polymer ?
#
loop_
_entity_poly.entity_id
_entity_poly.type
_entity_poly.pdbx_seq_one_letter_code
_entity_poly.pdbx_strand_id
1 'polypeptide(L)'
;MKKTSILIITSLLFCAITLAQTSDKKRPIDQKDYPGWKVIGSTQISNDGQWISYEVNPQKGDGMLFVYDIESQRYDSIPRGYKAKFSGGSKFLVCKIKPEEDTVIKAKLAKKKKDELPKDSLGVYVMEKNHLTKIARVKSFKLGQEGKDWLAWLMEKPLPEKDTTDKSDTTIVKEKKPKKKKKGDGTELVIKKVIEDKSWSFKDVTGYNVSKNGELFSFIRQMKDSIDSTFVYNFSTKKQIDELIFEQEGVAKKPGIDDEGTVNDCFSARPRQLKQNQKTHCPMTKKYMWTSGTGKTPYFSHSKRNSLKKKKSETIWQYIILLTTDWFNLPIRIYPM
;
A
#
# COMPACT_ATOMS: atom_id res chain seq x y z
N MET A 1 -29.42 59.85 -49.52
CA MET A 1 -28.76 59.57 -48.23
C MET A 1 -29.36 58.37 -47.48
N LYS A 2 -30.69 58.24 -47.31
CA LYS A 2 -31.28 57.10 -46.57
C LYS A 2 -31.07 55.72 -47.23
N LYS A 3 -31.12 55.62 -48.56
CA LYS A 3 -30.94 54.35 -49.31
C LYS A 3 -29.50 53.83 -49.28
N THR A 4 -28.51 54.73 -49.32
CA THR A 4 -27.08 54.39 -49.24
C THR A 4 -26.69 53.89 -47.85
N SER A 5 -27.27 54.47 -46.78
CA SER A 5 -27.05 53.99 -45.42
C SER A 5 -27.63 52.60 -45.17
N ILE A 6 -28.80 52.27 -45.76
CA ILE A 6 -29.40 50.93 -45.65
C ILE A 6 -28.53 49.86 -46.33
N LEU A 7 -27.99 50.16 -47.52
CA LEU A 7 -27.09 49.25 -48.25
C LEU A 7 -25.77 48.99 -47.51
N ILE A 8 -25.22 50.01 -46.83
CA ILE A 8 -24.01 49.86 -46.03
C ILE A 8 -24.30 49.00 -44.80
N ILE A 9 -25.43 49.20 -44.13
CA ILE A 9 -25.82 48.41 -42.96
C ILE A 9 -26.08 46.95 -43.34
N THR A 10 -26.76 46.66 -44.45
CA THR A 10 -26.97 45.27 -44.90
C THR A 10 -25.68 44.60 -45.35
N SER A 11 -24.77 45.34 -46.00
CA SER A 11 -23.43 44.82 -46.35
C SER A 11 -22.58 44.54 -45.11
N LEU A 12 -22.68 45.37 -44.07
CA LEU A 12 -21.98 45.17 -42.81
C LEU A 12 -22.54 43.97 -42.04
N LEU A 13 -23.87 43.80 -42.05
CA LEU A 13 -24.56 42.66 -41.44
C LEU A 13 -24.20 41.35 -42.15
N PHE A 14 -24.11 41.37 -43.47
CA PHE A 14 -23.72 40.20 -44.28
C PHE A 14 -22.25 39.80 -44.01
N CYS A 15 -21.36 40.79 -43.87
CA CYS A 15 -19.96 40.54 -43.52
C CYS A 15 -19.81 39.93 -42.10
N ALA A 16 -20.58 40.43 -41.13
CA ALA A 16 -20.59 39.89 -39.76
C ALA A 16 -21.06 38.42 -39.69
N ILE A 17 -22.02 38.03 -40.53
CA ILE A 17 -22.51 36.64 -40.61
C ILE A 17 -21.46 35.71 -41.23
N THR A 18 -20.66 36.19 -42.20
CA THR A 18 -19.58 35.37 -42.82
C THR A 18 -18.39 35.12 -41.88
N LEU A 19 -18.08 36.07 -41.00
CA LEU A 19 -17.02 35.93 -39.99
C LEU A 19 -17.43 35.00 -38.83
N ALA A 20 -18.74 34.83 -38.58
CA ALA A 20 -19.26 33.92 -37.56
C ALA A 20 -19.18 32.43 -37.97
N GLN A 21 -18.80 32.12 -39.23
CA GLN A 21 -18.66 30.74 -39.72
C GLN A 21 -17.25 30.15 -39.58
N THR A 22 -16.33 30.79 -38.86
CA THR A 22 -15.11 30.14 -38.38
C THR A 22 -15.47 29.17 -37.25
N SER A 23 -16.14 28.08 -37.62
CA SER A 23 -16.32 26.92 -36.77
C SER A 23 -14.94 26.34 -36.51
N ASP A 24 -14.51 26.38 -35.25
CA ASP A 24 -13.32 25.65 -34.79
C ASP A 24 -13.48 24.19 -35.23
N LYS A 25 -12.81 23.81 -36.32
CA LYS A 25 -12.74 22.42 -36.77
C LYS A 25 -12.06 21.64 -35.65
N LYS A 26 -12.87 20.99 -34.81
CA LYS A 26 -12.40 20.08 -33.75
C LYS A 26 -11.37 19.15 -34.39
N ARG A 27 -10.14 19.22 -33.90
CA ARG A 27 -9.06 18.37 -34.43
C ARG A 27 -9.44 16.89 -34.30
N PRO A 28 -9.15 16.04 -35.29
CA PRO A 28 -9.34 14.60 -35.16
C PRO A 28 -8.49 14.06 -33.99
N ILE A 29 -8.96 12.96 -33.39
CA ILE A 29 -8.23 12.28 -32.30
C ILE A 29 -7.01 11.55 -32.88
N ASP A 30 -5.85 11.73 -32.25
CA ASP A 30 -4.57 11.14 -32.65
C ASP A 30 -4.00 10.30 -31.49
N GLN A 31 -3.03 9.43 -31.77
CA GLN A 31 -2.37 8.58 -30.77
C GLN A 31 -1.72 9.40 -29.64
N LYS A 32 -1.37 10.66 -29.90
CA LYS A 32 -0.84 11.61 -28.92
C LYS A 32 -1.85 11.99 -27.84
N ASP A 33 -3.14 11.75 -28.06
CA ASP A 33 -4.22 12.08 -27.11
C ASP A 33 -4.42 11.01 -26.05
N TYR A 34 -4.13 9.74 -26.38
CA TYR A 34 -4.34 8.60 -25.49
C TYR A 34 -3.61 8.72 -24.14
N PRO A 35 -2.34 9.16 -24.07
CA PRO A 35 -1.64 9.32 -22.79
C PRO A 35 -2.36 10.26 -21.81
N GLY A 36 -3.06 11.27 -22.33
CA GLY A 36 -3.78 12.26 -21.55
C GLY A 36 -5.17 11.80 -21.07
N TRP A 37 -5.64 10.63 -21.50
CA TRP A 37 -6.92 10.09 -21.04
C TRP A 37 -6.86 9.75 -19.56
N LYS A 38 -7.78 10.35 -18.81
CA LYS A 38 -7.89 10.22 -17.36
C LYS A 38 -8.94 9.18 -17.02
N VAL A 39 -8.58 8.27 -16.12
CA VAL A 39 -9.48 7.27 -15.56
C VAL A 39 -9.74 7.62 -14.11
N ILE A 40 -11.02 7.62 -13.73
CA ILE A 40 -11.44 7.75 -12.34
C ILE A 40 -11.43 6.35 -11.72
N GLY A 41 -10.79 6.20 -10.57
CA GLY A 41 -10.72 4.93 -9.86
C GLY A 41 -10.62 5.10 -8.35
N SER A 42 -10.69 3.99 -7.64
CA SER A 42 -10.53 3.93 -6.18
C SER A 42 -11.45 4.89 -5.41
N THR A 43 -12.66 5.10 -5.93
CA THR A 43 -13.70 5.90 -5.28
C THR A 43 -14.05 5.32 -3.91
N GLN A 44 -14.10 6.18 -2.90
CA GLN A 44 -14.49 5.85 -1.54
C GLN A 44 -15.38 6.95 -0.98
N ILE A 45 -16.27 6.57 -0.09
CA ILE A 45 -17.12 7.47 0.68
C ILE A 45 -16.75 7.28 2.15
N SER A 46 -16.71 8.36 2.92
CA SER A 46 -16.48 8.32 4.36
C SER A 46 -17.67 7.69 5.10
N ASN A 47 -17.45 7.24 6.34
CA ASN A 47 -18.47 6.48 7.09
C ASN A 47 -19.72 7.31 7.45
N ASP A 48 -19.56 8.62 7.57
CA ASP A 48 -20.61 9.63 7.77
C ASP A 48 -21.24 10.12 6.47
N GLY A 49 -20.69 9.73 5.31
CA GLY A 49 -21.18 10.13 4.01
C GLY A 49 -20.84 11.56 3.57
N GLN A 50 -20.19 12.39 4.41
CA GLN A 50 -19.90 13.79 4.09
C GLN A 50 -18.75 13.95 3.08
N TRP A 51 -17.82 12.99 3.05
CA TRP A 51 -16.61 13.07 2.24
C TRP A 51 -16.55 11.99 1.18
N ILE A 52 -16.15 12.39 -0.02
CA ILE A 52 -15.89 11.49 -1.14
C ILE A 52 -14.43 11.64 -1.53
N SER A 53 -13.72 10.53 -1.72
CA SER A 53 -12.39 10.56 -2.32
C SER A 53 -12.37 9.72 -3.59
N TYR A 54 -11.63 10.18 -4.59
CA TYR A 54 -11.47 9.46 -5.85
C TYR A 54 -10.13 9.82 -6.50
N GLU A 55 -9.55 8.86 -7.19
CA GLU A 55 -8.28 9.04 -7.91
C GLU A 55 -8.56 9.31 -9.38
N VAL A 56 -7.89 10.32 -9.94
CA VAL A 56 -7.92 10.64 -11.36
C VAL A 56 -6.51 10.42 -11.91
N ASN A 57 -6.34 9.30 -12.60
CA ASN A 57 -5.03 8.87 -13.10
C ASN A 57 -5.00 8.93 -14.64
N PRO A 58 -4.04 9.64 -15.25
CA PRO A 58 -3.81 9.53 -16.69
C PRO A 58 -3.20 8.16 -17.03
N GLN A 59 -3.24 7.76 -18.30
CA GLN A 59 -2.54 6.54 -18.76
C GLN A 59 -1.03 6.64 -18.60
N LYS A 60 -0.47 7.85 -18.78
CA LYS A 60 0.95 8.16 -18.56
C LYS A 60 1.08 9.46 -17.79
N GLY A 61 2.01 9.51 -16.83
CA GLY A 61 2.22 10.68 -15.97
C GLY A 61 1.70 10.48 -14.55
N ASP A 62 1.73 11.60 -13.83
CA ASP A 62 1.31 11.67 -12.44
C ASP A 62 -0.21 11.83 -12.33
N GLY A 63 -0.83 11.03 -11.45
CA GLY A 63 -2.25 11.14 -11.11
C GLY A 63 -2.53 12.16 -10.00
N MET A 64 -3.81 12.36 -9.74
CA MET A 64 -4.31 13.24 -8.68
C MET A 64 -5.32 12.47 -7.81
N LEU A 65 -5.27 12.68 -6.50
CA LEU A 65 -6.31 12.24 -5.58
C LEU A 65 -7.18 13.45 -5.23
N PHE A 66 -8.48 13.35 -5.45
CA PHE A 66 -9.44 14.37 -5.06
C PHE A 66 -10.13 13.98 -3.76
N VAL A 67 -10.39 14.98 -2.92
CA VAL A 67 -11.15 14.86 -1.69
C VAL A 67 -12.25 15.91 -1.76
N TYR A 68 -13.50 15.47 -1.88
CA TYR A 68 -14.67 16.31 -2.04
C TYR A 68 -15.53 16.29 -0.78
N ASP A 69 -15.94 17.48 -0.36
CA ASP A 69 -16.91 17.71 0.71
C ASP A 69 -18.28 17.94 0.08
N ILE A 70 -19.26 17.11 0.47
CA ILE A 70 -20.62 17.19 -0.05
C ILE A 70 -21.35 18.43 0.51
N GLU A 71 -21.11 18.78 1.77
CA GLU A 71 -21.86 19.86 2.43
C GLU A 71 -21.39 21.23 1.94
N SER A 72 -20.07 21.46 1.91
CA SER A 72 -19.53 22.74 1.43
C SER A 72 -19.39 22.81 -0.09
N GLN A 73 -19.59 21.69 -0.81
CA GLN A 73 -19.38 21.54 -2.25
C GLN A 73 -17.97 21.91 -2.72
N ARG A 74 -16.97 21.80 -1.84
CA ARG A 74 -15.57 22.09 -2.15
C ARG A 74 -14.79 20.80 -2.35
N TYR A 75 -13.73 20.87 -3.13
CA TYR A 75 -12.73 19.80 -3.19
C TYR A 75 -11.34 20.34 -2.92
N ASP A 76 -10.50 19.46 -2.40
CA ASP A 76 -9.05 19.61 -2.42
C ASP A 76 -8.43 18.51 -3.29
N SER A 77 -7.19 18.72 -3.70
CA SER A 77 -6.44 17.81 -4.56
C SER A 77 -5.05 17.53 -4.01
N ILE A 78 -4.71 16.25 -3.97
CA ILE A 78 -3.41 15.76 -3.52
C ILE A 78 -2.66 15.20 -4.75
N PRO A 79 -1.59 15.87 -5.19
CA PRO A 79 -0.83 15.41 -6.34
C PRO A 79 -0.13 14.08 -6.05
N ARG A 80 -0.23 13.15 -7.00
CA ARG A 80 0.33 11.78 -6.92
C ARG A 80 -0.23 10.95 -5.76
N GLY A 81 -1.32 11.40 -5.15
CA GLY A 81 -2.03 10.68 -4.09
C GLY A 81 -2.67 9.41 -4.65
N TYR A 82 -2.54 8.31 -3.92
CA TYR A 82 -3.16 7.04 -4.25
C TYR A 82 -3.35 6.15 -3.01
N LYS A 83 -4.19 5.12 -3.12
CA LYS A 83 -4.59 4.23 -2.02
C LYS A 83 -5.07 5.03 -0.81
N ALA A 84 -5.94 6.01 -1.07
CA ALA A 84 -6.60 6.77 -0.04
C ALA A 84 -7.43 5.82 0.87
N LYS A 85 -7.53 6.16 2.15
CA LYS A 85 -8.39 5.50 3.13
C LYS A 85 -8.87 6.50 4.17
N PHE A 86 -10.18 6.52 4.40
CA PHE A 86 -10.78 7.31 5.48
C PHE A 86 -10.55 6.66 6.84
N SER A 87 -10.40 7.49 7.88
CA SER A 87 -10.46 7.00 9.26
C SER A 87 -11.87 6.53 9.61
N GLY A 88 -12.00 5.61 10.56
CA GLY A 88 -13.31 5.06 10.95
C GLY A 88 -14.27 6.11 11.52
N GLY A 89 -13.73 7.25 11.99
CA GLY A 89 -14.49 8.39 12.48
C GLY A 89 -14.64 9.55 11.48
N SER A 90 -14.23 9.37 10.21
CA SER A 90 -14.32 10.39 9.16
C SER A 90 -13.64 11.74 9.45
N LYS A 91 -12.62 11.78 10.33
CA LYS A 91 -11.94 13.05 10.67
C LYS A 91 -10.71 13.35 9.81
N PHE A 92 -10.09 12.30 9.27
CA PHE A 92 -8.90 12.44 8.44
C PHE A 92 -8.85 11.36 7.36
N LEU A 93 -8.15 11.68 6.29
CA LEU A 93 -7.86 10.79 5.17
C LEU A 93 -6.36 10.51 5.14
N VAL A 94 -5.99 9.25 4.91
CA VAL A 94 -4.60 8.85 4.72
C VAL A 94 -4.41 8.34 3.31
N CYS A 95 -3.37 8.80 2.63
CA CYS A 95 -3.01 8.34 1.30
C CYS A 95 -1.50 8.11 1.18
N LYS A 96 -1.09 7.35 0.16
CA LYS A 96 0.31 7.33 -0.27
C LYS A 96 0.51 8.34 -1.38
N ILE A 97 1.70 8.92 -1.45
CA ILE A 97 2.10 9.85 -2.49
C ILE A 97 3.26 9.21 -3.23
N LYS A 98 3.07 8.96 -4.53
CA LYS A 98 4.15 8.43 -5.38
C LYS A 98 5.25 9.49 -5.55
N PRO A 99 6.52 9.09 -5.65
CA PRO A 99 7.55 9.98 -6.17
C PRO A 99 7.23 10.36 -7.62
N GLU A 100 7.78 11.48 -8.07
CA GLU A 100 7.63 11.98 -9.44
C GLU A 100 8.12 10.96 -10.46
N GLU A 101 7.30 10.66 -11.46
CA GLU A 101 7.62 9.65 -12.47
C GLU A 101 8.98 9.93 -13.16
N ASP A 102 9.22 11.19 -13.53
CA ASP A 102 10.47 11.62 -14.15
C ASP A 102 11.70 11.35 -13.27
N THR A 103 11.59 11.57 -11.97
CA THR A 103 12.69 11.33 -11.02
C THR A 103 12.98 9.83 -10.90
N VAL A 104 11.94 8.99 -10.94
CA VAL A 104 12.07 7.53 -10.91
C VAL A 104 12.68 7.02 -12.21
N ILE A 105 12.24 7.54 -13.36
CA ILE A 105 12.81 7.19 -14.67
C ILE A 105 14.29 7.56 -14.72
N LYS A 106 14.67 8.79 -14.35
CA LYS A 106 16.08 9.22 -14.27
C LYS A 106 16.91 8.34 -13.33
N ALA A 107 16.37 7.99 -12.17
CA ALA A 107 17.06 7.11 -11.22
C ALA A 107 17.25 5.67 -11.76
N LYS A 108 16.27 5.15 -12.51
CA LYS A 108 16.38 3.85 -13.19
C LYS A 108 17.37 3.88 -14.35
N LEU A 109 17.37 4.94 -15.16
CA LEU A 109 18.34 5.16 -16.23
C LEU A 109 19.76 5.21 -15.66
N ALA A 110 19.94 5.85 -14.50
CA ALA A 110 21.20 5.88 -13.75
C ALA A 110 21.53 4.56 -13.02
N LYS A 111 20.75 3.48 -13.21
CA LYS A 111 20.94 2.16 -12.57
C LYS A 111 21.13 2.22 -11.05
N LYS A 112 20.46 3.16 -10.37
CA LYS A 112 20.53 3.29 -8.90
C LYS A 112 20.03 2.03 -8.21
N LYS A 113 20.64 1.69 -7.06
CA LYS A 113 20.21 0.55 -6.24
C LYS A 113 18.79 0.79 -5.72
N LYS A 114 18.05 -0.30 -5.47
CA LYS A 114 16.66 -0.26 -5.00
C LYS A 114 16.46 0.54 -3.70
N ASP A 115 17.49 0.63 -2.87
CA ASP A 115 17.47 1.38 -1.61
C ASP A 115 17.65 2.90 -1.82
N GLU A 116 18.24 3.30 -2.95
CA GLU A 116 18.48 4.71 -3.34
C GLU A 116 17.38 5.25 -4.26
N LEU A 117 16.44 4.41 -4.70
CA LEU A 117 15.29 4.87 -5.48
C LEU A 117 14.39 5.75 -4.62
N PRO A 118 13.78 6.81 -5.21
CA PRO A 118 12.73 7.58 -4.55
C PRO A 118 11.64 6.65 -4.03
N LYS A 119 11.24 6.87 -2.77
CA LYS A 119 10.24 6.06 -2.08
C LYS A 119 8.96 6.84 -1.90
N ASP A 120 7.88 6.10 -1.71
CA ASP A 120 6.58 6.68 -1.44
C ASP A 120 6.62 7.48 -0.13
N SER A 121 5.85 8.57 -0.14
CA SER A 121 5.55 9.34 1.05
C SER A 121 4.13 9.03 1.53
N LEU A 122 3.84 9.32 2.79
CA LEU A 122 2.50 9.24 3.36
C LEU A 122 1.93 10.64 3.45
N GLY A 123 0.71 10.84 2.95
CA GLY A 123 -0.08 12.04 3.15
C GLY A 123 -1.16 11.77 4.20
N VAL A 124 -1.22 12.62 5.22
CA VAL A 124 -2.29 12.62 6.22
C VAL A 124 -3.03 13.95 6.07
N TYR A 125 -4.26 13.89 5.59
CA TYR A 125 -5.12 15.05 5.36
C TYR A 125 -6.15 15.13 6.48
N VAL A 126 -6.03 16.14 7.33
CA VAL A 126 -6.98 16.42 8.40
C VAL A 126 -8.09 17.31 7.84
N MET A 127 -9.32 16.81 7.85
CA MET A 127 -10.45 17.42 7.16
C MET A 127 -10.90 18.71 7.83
N GLU A 128 -11.10 18.67 9.15
CA GLU A 128 -11.53 19.84 9.95
C GLU A 128 -10.58 21.05 9.79
N LYS A 129 -9.28 20.77 9.63
CA LYS A 129 -8.24 21.81 9.52
C LYS A 129 -7.88 22.14 8.07
N ASN A 130 -8.43 21.41 7.10
CA ASN A 130 -8.02 21.45 5.70
C ASN A 130 -6.47 21.46 5.55
N HIS A 131 -5.80 20.53 6.24
CA HIS A 131 -4.35 20.52 6.34
C HIS A 131 -3.76 19.16 5.97
N LEU A 132 -2.82 19.18 5.00
CA LEU A 132 -2.09 18.00 4.53
C LEU A 132 -0.69 17.94 5.15
N THR A 133 -0.45 16.96 6.02
CA THR A 133 0.88 16.61 6.53
C THR A 133 1.51 15.53 5.64
N LYS A 134 2.75 15.76 5.19
CA LYS A 134 3.50 14.81 4.34
C LYS A 134 4.66 14.20 5.12
N ILE A 135 4.76 12.88 5.13
CA ILE A 135 5.82 12.13 5.81
C ILE A 135 6.59 11.33 4.75
N ALA A 136 7.89 11.60 4.61
CA ALA A 136 8.71 10.97 3.58
C ALA A 136 9.10 9.53 3.94
N ARG A 137 9.36 8.71 2.91
CA ARG A 137 9.98 7.38 3.00
C ARG A 137 9.20 6.38 3.86
N VAL A 138 7.92 6.22 3.58
CA VAL A 138 7.03 5.29 4.29
C VAL A 138 6.85 4.00 3.50
N LYS A 139 7.12 2.86 4.14
CA LYS A 139 6.98 1.52 3.54
C LYS A 139 5.52 1.10 3.45
N SER A 140 4.82 1.14 4.58
CA SER A 140 3.41 0.75 4.68
C SER A 140 2.73 1.48 5.81
N PHE A 141 1.42 1.70 5.67
CA PHE A 141 0.56 2.25 6.70
C PHE A 141 -0.65 1.32 6.93
N LYS A 142 -1.22 1.35 8.13
CA LYS A 142 -2.49 0.72 8.47
C LYS A 142 -3.28 1.62 9.43
N LEU A 143 -4.59 1.51 9.30
CA LEU A 143 -5.59 2.09 10.17
C LEU A 143 -6.56 0.98 10.59
N GLY A 144 -7.16 1.12 11.77
CA GLY A 144 -8.36 0.35 12.13
C GLY A 144 -9.51 0.80 11.23
N GLN A 145 -10.37 -0.14 10.82
CA GLN A 145 -11.52 0.19 9.96
C GLN A 145 -12.56 1.02 10.73
N GLU A 146 -12.77 0.71 12.00
CA GLU A 146 -13.66 1.45 12.91
C GLU A 146 -12.87 2.38 13.84
N GLY A 147 -11.54 2.24 13.85
CA GLY A 147 -10.63 3.07 14.63
C GLY A 147 -10.71 4.53 14.20
N LYS A 148 -11.08 5.40 15.14
CA LYS A 148 -11.42 6.80 14.83
C LYS A 148 -10.21 7.71 14.63
N ASP A 149 -9.20 7.60 15.49
CA ASP A 149 -8.16 8.62 15.65
C ASP A 149 -6.71 8.13 15.45
N TRP A 150 -6.51 6.83 15.23
CA TRP A 150 -5.19 6.20 15.29
C TRP A 150 -4.68 5.76 13.92
N LEU A 151 -3.39 6.01 13.69
CA LEU A 151 -2.68 5.66 12.48
C LEU A 151 -1.33 5.03 12.83
N ALA A 152 -0.98 3.92 12.18
CA ALA A 152 0.36 3.34 12.27
C ALA A 152 1.03 3.28 10.90
N TRP A 153 2.29 3.66 10.85
CA TRP A 153 3.11 3.49 9.65
C TRP A 153 4.51 3.01 9.97
N LEU A 154 5.06 2.25 9.02
CA LEU A 154 6.39 1.68 9.09
C LEU A 154 7.29 2.42 8.11
N MET A 155 8.40 2.96 8.61
CA MET A 155 9.38 3.69 7.83
C MET A 155 10.21 2.74 6.94
N GLU A 156 10.79 3.27 5.86
CA GLU A 156 11.83 2.56 5.13
C GLU A 156 13.18 2.61 5.86
N LYS A 157 14.11 1.72 5.49
CA LYS A 157 15.46 1.72 6.04
C LYS A 157 16.11 3.09 5.80
N PRO A 158 16.81 3.69 6.80
CA PRO A 158 17.51 4.95 6.60
C PRO A 158 18.47 4.83 5.41
N LEU A 159 18.60 5.89 4.61
CA LEU A 159 19.58 5.90 3.52
C LEU A 159 20.97 5.61 4.13
N PRO A 160 21.82 4.82 3.45
CA PRO A 160 23.21 4.77 3.85
C PRO A 160 23.77 6.19 3.71
N GLU A 161 24.22 6.78 4.81
CA GLU A 161 25.05 7.98 4.77
C GLU A 161 26.21 7.67 3.81
N LYS A 162 26.27 8.40 2.70
CA LYS A 162 27.50 8.49 1.94
C LYS A 162 28.39 9.39 2.77
N ASP A 163 29.46 8.83 3.31
CA ASP A 163 30.59 9.59 3.82
C ASP A 163 31.14 10.45 2.67
N THR A 164 30.63 11.67 2.50
CA THR A 164 31.32 12.72 1.78
C THR A 164 32.09 13.51 2.83
N THR A 165 33.25 12.98 3.21
CA THR A 165 34.30 13.79 3.80
C THR A 165 35.41 13.84 2.78
N ASP A 166 35.55 15.02 2.21
CA ASP A 166 36.62 15.42 1.32
C ASP A 166 37.99 15.07 1.90
N LYS A 167 38.91 14.75 0.98
CA LYS A 167 40.34 14.69 1.28
C LYS A 167 40.78 16.06 1.78
N SER A 168 41.15 16.16 3.05
CA SER A 168 42.16 17.12 3.48
C SER A 168 43.07 16.45 4.51
N ASP A 169 44.35 16.76 4.37
CA ASP A 169 45.47 16.11 4.98
C ASP A 169 45.56 16.26 6.51
N THR A 170 46.27 15.28 7.09
CA THR A 170 47.12 15.36 8.29
C THR A 170 46.59 14.74 9.60
N THR A 171 47.43 13.83 10.10
CA THR A 171 47.59 13.30 11.47
C THR A 171 46.67 12.18 11.96
N ILE A 172 47.33 11.04 12.18
CA ILE A 172 46.85 9.76 12.69
C ILE A 172 46.53 9.88 14.18
N VAL A 173 45.27 9.64 14.56
CA VAL A 173 44.93 8.96 15.81
C VAL A 173 43.95 7.84 15.49
N LYS A 174 44.44 6.60 15.58
CA LYS A 174 43.63 5.38 15.46
C LYS A 174 42.79 5.21 16.72
N GLU A 175 41.61 5.84 16.76
CA GLU A 175 40.54 5.36 17.63
C GLU A 175 39.81 4.18 16.96
N LYS A 176 39.73 3.07 17.70
CA LYS A 176 39.06 1.84 17.27
C LYS A 176 37.60 2.14 16.94
N LYS A 177 37.27 2.14 15.64
CA LYS A 177 35.89 2.10 15.14
C LYS A 177 35.07 1.10 15.96
N PRO A 178 33.96 1.50 16.60
CA PRO A 178 33.05 0.53 17.20
C PRO A 178 32.53 -0.37 16.08
N LYS A 179 32.66 -1.70 16.28
CA LYS A 179 32.16 -2.73 15.35
C LYS A 179 30.75 -2.33 14.91
N LYS A 180 30.58 -2.16 13.60
CA LYS A 180 29.31 -1.91 12.91
C LYS A 180 28.27 -2.90 13.47
N LYS A 181 27.39 -2.45 14.38
CA LYS A 181 26.24 -3.26 14.83
C LYS A 181 25.53 -3.69 13.55
N LYS A 182 25.34 -5.00 13.36
CA LYS A 182 24.59 -5.52 12.22
C LYS A 182 23.23 -4.85 12.26
N LYS A 183 22.94 -3.92 11.34
CA LYS A 183 21.62 -3.29 11.25
C LYS A 183 20.61 -4.43 11.10
N GLY A 184 19.76 -4.60 12.12
CA GLY A 184 18.67 -5.55 12.08
C GLY A 184 17.79 -5.29 10.85
N ASP A 185 17.01 -6.29 10.45
CA ASP A 185 16.11 -6.13 9.31
C ASP A 185 14.90 -5.25 9.62
N GLY A 186 14.72 -4.88 10.88
CA GLY A 186 13.68 -4.00 11.37
C GLY A 186 13.88 -2.53 10.99
N THR A 187 12.76 -1.83 10.95
CA THR A 187 12.66 -0.39 10.68
C THR A 187 11.85 0.28 11.78
N GLU A 188 11.79 1.60 11.79
CA GLU A 188 11.00 2.34 12.79
C GLU A 188 9.51 2.27 12.46
N LEU A 189 8.71 1.85 13.44
CA LEU A 189 7.25 1.94 13.42
C LEU A 189 6.84 3.17 14.22
N VAL A 190 5.94 3.98 13.67
CA VAL A 190 5.33 5.09 14.39
C VAL A 190 3.84 4.82 14.49
N ILE A 191 3.32 4.88 15.72
CA ILE A 191 1.89 4.89 16.03
C ILE A 191 1.55 6.33 16.44
N LYS A 192 0.57 6.94 15.80
CA LYS A 192 0.18 8.33 16.07
C LYS A 192 -1.32 8.44 16.29
N LYS A 193 -1.70 9.22 17.29
CA LYS A 193 -3.05 9.76 17.44
C LYS A 193 -3.11 11.07 16.65
N VAL A 194 -3.81 11.06 15.53
CA VAL A 194 -3.71 12.12 14.51
C VAL A 194 -4.26 13.45 15.00
N ILE A 195 -5.42 13.43 15.67
CA ILE A 195 -6.12 14.64 16.11
C ILE A 195 -5.39 15.35 17.27
N GLU A 196 -4.85 14.58 18.22
CA GLU A 196 -4.10 15.10 19.39
C GLU A 196 -2.61 15.33 19.11
N ASP A 197 -2.12 15.00 17.92
CA ASP A 197 -0.72 15.09 17.51
C ASP A 197 0.29 14.33 18.42
N LYS A 198 -0.17 13.30 19.15
CA LYS A 198 0.69 12.45 20.00
C LYS A 198 1.23 11.26 19.22
N SER A 199 2.52 10.95 19.37
CA SER A 199 3.17 9.86 18.65
C SER A 199 4.07 9.00 19.53
N TRP A 200 4.15 7.71 19.18
CA TRP A 200 4.99 6.70 19.82
C TRP A 200 5.83 6.02 18.73
N SER A 201 7.14 5.97 18.93
CA SER A 201 8.07 5.34 17.98
C SER A 201 8.71 4.09 18.56
N PHE A 202 8.76 3.04 17.74
CA PHE A 202 9.31 1.74 18.08
C PHE A 202 10.38 1.33 17.07
N LYS A 203 11.58 1.02 17.57
CA LYS A 203 12.71 0.60 16.73
C LYS A 203 12.72 -0.91 16.51
N ASP A 204 13.38 -1.32 15.43
CA ASP A 204 13.60 -2.72 15.04
C ASP A 204 12.31 -3.51 14.74
N VAL A 205 11.27 -2.83 14.25
CA VAL A 205 10.00 -3.45 13.89
C VAL A 205 10.08 -4.07 12.50
N THR A 206 9.73 -5.34 12.40
CA THR A 206 9.76 -6.09 11.13
C THR A 206 8.36 -6.28 10.52
N GLY A 207 7.34 -6.29 11.35
CA GLY A 207 5.95 -6.44 10.93
C GLY A 207 4.99 -5.92 11.99
N TYR A 208 3.84 -5.45 11.55
CA TYR A 208 2.79 -4.94 12.43
C TYR A 208 1.41 -5.20 11.83
N ASN A 209 0.41 -5.18 12.69
CA ASN A 209 -0.99 -5.29 12.34
C ASN A 209 -1.86 -4.48 13.30
N VAL A 210 -3.09 -4.22 12.88
CA VAL A 210 -4.05 -3.40 13.61
C VAL A 210 -5.36 -4.17 13.65
N SER A 211 -6.02 -4.22 14.80
CA SER A 211 -7.36 -4.78 14.93
C SER A 211 -8.36 -3.97 14.10
N LYS A 212 -9.49 -4.59 13.73
CA LYS A 212 -10.51 -3.92 12.92
C LYS A 212 -11.12 -2.74 13.66
N ASN A 213 -11.37 -2.89 14.97
CA ASN A 213 -11.82 -1.80 15.84
C ASN A 213 -10.76 -0.68 16.05
N GLY A 214 -9.50 -0.93 15.69
CA GLY A 214 -8.40 0.02 15.87
C GLY A 214 -7.97 0.25 17.32
N GLU A 215 -8.36 -0.62 18.24
CA GLU A 215 -8.00 -0.52 19.66
C GLU A 215 -6.65 -1.16 20.00
N LEU A 216 -6.19 -2.11 19.18
CA LEU A 216 -4.97 -2.85 19.45
C LEU A 216 -4.05 -2.85 18.22
N PHE A 217 -2.79 -2.49 18.46
CA PHE A 217 -1.71 -2.53 17.49
C PHE A 217 -0.71 -3.61 17.91
N SER A 218 -0.61 -4.69 17.15
CA SER A 218 0.38 -5.74 17.41
C SER A 218 1.58 -5.57 16.48
N PHE A 219 2.79 -5.61 17.04
CA PHE A 219 4.02 -5.46 16.26
C PHE A 219 5.14 -6.38 16.74
N ILE A 220 6.03 -6.73 15.82
CA ILE A 220 7.11 -7.68 16.04
C ILE A 220 8.45 -6.94 15.97
N ARG A 221 9.21 -7.00 17.06
CA ARG A 221 10.61 -6.53 17.13
C ARG A 221 11.55 -7.70 17.00
N GLN A 222 12.57 -7.57 16.16
CA GLN A 222 13.60 -8.59 15.98
C GLN A 222 14.97 -8.02 16.32
N MET A 223 15.62 -8.62 17.31
CA MET A 223 17.00 -8.28 17.69
C MET A 223 17.95 -9.30 17.07
N LYS A 224 19.03 -8.80 16.46
CA LYS A 224 19.97 -9.58 15.65
C LYS A 224 21.36 -9.55 16.28
N ASP A 225 21.52 -10.27 17.37
CA ASP A 225 22.80 -10.44 18.06
C ASP A 225 23.46 -11.77 17.67
N SER A 226 23.51 -12.75 18.57
CA SER A 226 24.09 -14.09 18.30
C SER A 226 23.05 -15.12 17.84
N ILE A 227 21.83 -14.99 18.35
CA ILE A 227 20.65 -15.76 17.95
C ILE A 227 19.57 -14.73 17.61
N ASP A 228 18.85 -14.93 16.52
CA ASP A 228 17.74 -14.04 16.17
C ASP A 228 16.66 -14.22 17.23
N SER A 229 16.35 -13.17 18.00
CA SER A 229 15.28 -13.18 19.01
C SER A 229 14.11 -12.33 18.54
N THR A 230 12.90 -12.88 18.66
CA THR A 230 11.65 -12.23 18.31
C THR A 230 10.88 -11.85 19.57
N PHE A 231 10.43 -10.61 19.61
CA PHE A 231 9.52 -10.07 20.62
C PHE A 231 8.23 -9.58 19.95
N VAL A 232 7.08 -9.97 20.48
CA VAL A 232 5.76 -9.50 20.02
C VAL A 232 5.16 -8.62 21.10
N TYR A 233 4.84 -7.40 20.72
CA TYR A 233 4.26 -6.39 21.58
C TYR A 233 2.84 -6.07 21.11
N ASN A 234 1.98 -5.76 22.07
CA ASN A 234 0.67 -5.21 21.82
C ASN A 234 0.58 -3.82 22.44
N PHE A 235 0.26 -2.83 21.62
CA PHE A 235 -0.02 -1.47 22.07
C PHE A 235 -1.53 -1.28 22.14
N SER A 236 -2.04 -0.99 23.34
CA SER A 236 -3.46 -0.68 23.56
C SER A 236 -3.69 0.81 23.44
N THR A 237 -4.62 1.24 22.60
CA THR A 237 -4.94 2.66 22.42
C THR A 237 -5.65 3.28 23.63
N LYS A 238 -6.37 2.46 24.41
CA LYS A 238 -7.07 2.89 25.63
C LYS A 238 -6.08 3.23 26.74
N LYS A 239 -5.12 2.33 26.98
CA LYS A 239 -4.09 2.51 28.01
C LYS A 239 -2.90 3.37 27.53
N GLN A 240 -2.68 3.45 26.22
CA GLN A 240 -1.51 4.07 25.58
C GLN A 240 -0.18 3.47 26.04
N ILE A 241 -0.19 2.16 26.32
CA ILE A 241 0.96 1.39 26.81
C ILE A 241 1.18 0.19 25.88
N ASP A 242 2.43 -0.12 25.61
CA ASP A 242 2.84 -1.37 24.97
C ASP A 242 3.18 -2.45 26.01
N GLU A 243 2.59 -3.63 25.83
CA GLU A 243 2.80 -4.79 26.68
C GLU A 243 3.53 -5.88 25.86
N LEU A 244 4.58 -6.46 26.42
CA LEU A 244 5.27 -7.61 25.81
C LEU A 244 4.41 -8.86 26.01
N ILE A 245 4.00 -9.49 24.91
CA ILE A 245 3.14 -10.67 24.98
C ILE A 245 3.90 -11.96 24.72
N PHE A 246 4.87 -11.91 23.81
CA PHE A 246 5.60 -13.10 23.39
C PHE A 246 7.07 -12.81 23.18
N GLU A 247 7.90 -13.74 23.64
CA GLU A 247 9.35 -13.74 23.45
C GLU A 247 9.78 -15.15 23.08
N GLN A 248 10.50 -15.28 21.97
CA GLN A 248 11.09 -16.54 21.56
C GLN A 248 12.29 -16.31 20.64
N GLU A 249 13.27 -17.20 20.76
CA GLU A 249 14.31 -17.35 19.74
C GLU A 249 13.70 -17.78 18.40
N GLY A 250 13.98 -16.98 17.39
CA GLY A 250 13.72 -17.27 15.99
C GLY A 250 13.20 -16.06 15.23
N VAL A 251 12.60 -16.33 14.07
CA VAL A 251 12.06 -15.30 13.18
C VAL A 251 10.55 -15.47 13.11
N ALA A 252 9.81 -14.52 13.68
CA ALA A 252 8.37 -14.43 13.42
C ALA A 252 8.03 -13.49 12.26
N LYS A 253 6.91 -13.77 11.60
CA LYS A 253 6.37 -12.92 10.54
C LYS A 253 4.87 -12.76 10.72
N LYS A 254 4.40 -11.54 10.44
CA LYS A 254 2.98 -11.14 10.40
C LYS A 254 2.22 -11.46 11.70
N PRO A 255 2.11 -10.49 12.64
CA PRO A 255 1.18 -10.67 13.75
C PRO A 255 -0.25 -10.66 13.20
N GLY A 256 -1.00 -11.71 13.50
CA GLY A 256 -2.44 -11.82 13.33
C GLY A 256 -3.13 -11.24 14.55
N ILE A 257 -4.23 -10.54 14.32
CA ILE A 257 -5.09 -9.96 15.36
C ILE A 257 -6.51 -10.31 14.93
N ASP A 258 -7.36 -10.64 15.90
CA ASP A 258 -8.80 -10.72 15.70
C ASP A 258 -9.43 -9.35 15.44
N ASP A 259 -10.71 -9.35 15.07
CA ASP A 259 -11.43 -8.12 14.75
C ASP A 259 -11.64 -7.24 16.00
N GLU A 260 -11.85 -7.87 17.17
CA GLU A 260 -12.08 -7.23 18.47
C GLU A 260 -10.79 -6.75 19.16
N GLY A 261 -9.61 -7.22 18.74
CA GLY A 261 -8.34 -6.90 19.40
C GLY A 261 -8.10 -7.64 20.71
N THR A 262 -8.69 -8.82 20.91
CA THR A 262 -8.55 -9.64 22.14
C THR A 262 -7.55 -10.78 21.95
N VAL A 263 -7.57 -11.42 20.79
CA VAL A 263 -6.76 -12.57 20.42
C VAL A 263 -5.71 -12.14 19.40
N ASN A 264 -4.48 -12.57 19.62
CA ASN A 264 -3.43 -12.39 18.64
C ASN A 264 -2.77 -13.74 18.34
N ASP A 265 -2.38 -13.89 17.08
CA ASP A 265 -1.68 -15.04 16.56
C ASP A 265 -0.34 -14.57 15.98
N CYS A 266 0.70 -15.37 16.08
CA CYS A 266 1.88 -15.18 15.25
C CYS A 266 2.42 -16.51 14.75
N PHE A 267 2.99 -16.44 13.57
CA PHE A 267 3.74 -17.55 13.01
C PHE A 267 5.21 -17.31 13.30
N SER A 268 5.81 -18.15 14.16
CA SER A 268 7.25 -18.16 14.37
C SER A 268 7.86 -19.36 13.63
N ALA A 269 8.90 -19.09 12.86
CA ALA A 269 9.73 -20.13 12.24
C ALA A 269 11.01 -20.22 13.07
N ARG A 270 11.29 -21.41 13.63
CA ARG A 270 12.58 -21.66 14.27
C ARG A 270 13.68 -21.65 13.20
N PRO A 271 14.72 -20.81 13.32
CA PRO A 271 15.91 -20.98 12.50
C PRO A 271 16.60 -22.29 12.90
N ARG A 272 16.87 -23.09 11.86
CA ARG A 272 17.83 -24.20 11.74
C ARG A 272 18.41 -24.73 13.07
N GLN A 273 18.01 -25.95 13.44
CA GLN A 273 18.79 -26.79 14.36
C GLN A 273 20.24 -26.83 13.87
N LEU A 274 21.20 -26.50 14.74
CA LEU A 274 22.62 -26.73 14.48
C LEU A 274 22.79 -28.18 14.00
N LYS A 275 23.56 -28.36 12.92
CA LYS A 275 23.75 -29.65 12.24
C LYS A 275 24.13 -30.74 13.24
N GLN A 276 23.16 -31.50 13.71
CA GLN A 276 23.37 -32.88 14.11
C GLN A 276 23.00 -33.70 12.88
N ASN A 277 24.00 -34.43 12.38
CA ASN A 277 23.95 -35.26 11.18
C ASN A 277 22.71 -36.15 11.20
N GLN A 278 21.63 -35.73 10.54
CA GLN A 278 20.59 -36.62 10.02
C GLN A 278 19.76 -35.88 8.97
N LYS A 279 19.61 -36.55 7.84
CA LYS A 279 18.96 -36.05 6.63
C LYS A 279 17.48 -35.76 6.92
N THR A 280 16.97 -34.70 6.28
CA THR A 280 15.56 -34.33 6.11
C THR A 280 14.73 -33.98 7.36
N HIS A 281 14.73 -32.71 7.74
CA HIS A 281 13.52 -32.07 8.25
C HIS A 281 13.39 -30.65 7.68
N CYS A 282 12.27 -30.36 7.00
CA CYS A 282 11.85 -28.97 6.75
C CYS A 282 11.78 -28.23 8.09
N PRO A 283 12.21 -26.96 8.19
CA PRO A 283 12.00 -26.20 9.41
C PRO A 283 10.49 -26.13 9.70
N MET A 284 10.06 -26.75 10.79
CA MET A 284 8.66 -26.70 11.22
C MET A 284 8.31 -25.25 11.58
N THR A 285 7.39 -24.65 10.83
CA THR A 285 6.70 -23.41 11.24
C THR A 285 5.73 -23.76 12.35
N LYS A 286 5.90 -23.14 13.53
CA LYS A 286 4.95 -23.27 14.64
C LYS A 286 4.00 -22.06 14.62
N LYS A 287 2.71 -22.32 14.77
CA LYS A 287 1.70 -21.28 14.98
C LYS A 287 1.51 -21.12 16.49
N TYR A 288 1.57 -19.89 16.96
CA TYR A 288 1.29 -19.53 18.35
C TYR A 288 0.02 -18.67 18.35
N MET A 289 -0.89 -18.99 19.27
CA MET A 289 -2.15 -18.27 19.50
C MET A 289 -2.20 -17.89 20.97
N TRP A 290 -2.63 -16.67 21.27
CA TRP A 290 -2.77 -16.19 22.65
C TRP A 290 -3.93 -15.20 22.78
N THR A 291 -4.53 -15.16 23.96
CA THR A 291 -5.57 -14.19 24.31
C THR A 291 -5.05 -13.29 25.42
N SER A 292 -5.40 -12.00 25.38
CA SER A 292 -5.07 -11.09 26.48
C SER A 292 -5.77 -11.56 27.77
N GLY A 293 -5.01 -12.13 28.71
CA GLY A 293 -5.50 -12.50 30.04
C GLY A 293 -5.52 -14.00 30.37
N THR A 294 -5.25 -14.90 29.41
CA THR A 294 -5.05 -16.33 29.74
C THR A 294 -3.67 -16.80 29.35
N GLY A 295 -3.09 -17.68 30.18
CA GLY A 295 -1.72 -18.17 30.02
C GLY A 295 -1.43 -18.73 28.63
N LYS A 296 -0.16 -18.65 28.24
CA LYS A 296 0.41 -19.08 26.96
C LYS A 296 -0.01 -20.52 26.65
N THR A 297 -1.06 -20.73 25.87
CA THR A 297 -1.44 -22.07 25.40
C THR A 297 -0.92 -22.26 23.98
N PRO A 298 0.15 -23.05 23.77
CA PRO A 298 0.58 -23.37 22.42
C PRO A 298 -0.48 -24.23 21.73
N TYR A 299 -1.27 -23.65 20.83
CA TYR A 299 -2.14 -24.43 19.97
C TYR A 299 -1.31 -25.09 18.85
N PHE A 300 -1.04 -26.39 18.99
CA PHE A 300 -0.34 -27.18 17.98
C PHE A 300 -1.28 -27.52 16.81
N SER A 301 -1.44 -26.62 15.84
CA SER A 301 -1.96 -27.03 14.54
C SER A 301 -0.82 -27.58 13.68
N HIS A 302 -0.80 -28.89 13.48
CA HIS A 302 0.02 -29.51 12.45
C HIS A 302 -0.52 -29.07 11.08
N SER A 303 -0.03 -27.95 10.57
CA SER A 303 -0.14 -27.68 9.14
C SER A 303 0.78 -28.66 8.41
N LYS A 304 0.30 -29.90 8.20
CA LYS A 304 0.75 -30.69 7.06
C LYS A 304 0.34 -29.87 5.84
N ARG A 305 1.27 -29.06 5.36
CA ARG A 305 1.22 -28.55 3.99
C ARG A 305 1.36 -29.80 3.13
N ASN A 306 0.24 -30.48 2.86
CA ASN A 306 0.19 -31.53 1.86
C ASN A 306 0.67 -30.86 0.59
N SER A 307 1.92 -31.15 0.22
CA SER A 307 2.38 -30.96 -1.13
C SER A 307 1.55 -31.92 -1.96
N LEU A 308 0.37 -31.47 -2.40
CA LEU A 308 -0.20 -31.91 -3.66
C LEU A 308 0.78 -31.45 -4.73
N LYS A 309 1.90 -32.19 -4.83
CA LYS A 309 2.69 -32.30 -6.05
C LYS A 309 1.66 -32.62 -7.12
N LYS A 310 1.56 -31.71 -8.09
CA LYS A 310 1.11 -31.96 -9.46
C LYS A 310 1.07 -33.46 -9.79
N LYS A 311 -0.11 -34.06 -9.67
CA LYS A 311 -0.53 -35.20 -10.48
C LYS A 311 -1.86 -34.81 -11.12
N LYS A 312 -1.80 -33.77 -11.94
CA LYS A 312 -2.90 -33.31 -12.80
C LYS A 312 -2.43 -33.45 -14.24
N SER A 313 -2.11 -34.68 -14.65
CA SER A 313 -1.78 -35.04 -16.03
C SER A 313 -2.21 -36.45 -16.45
N GLU A 314 -2.94 -37.21 -15.63
CA GLU A 314 -3.38 -38.57 -16.01
C GLU A 314 -4.89 -38.81 -15.91
N THR A 315 -5.68 -37.85 -15.44
CA THR A 315 -7.15 -38.03 -15.28
C THR A 315 -7.99 -37.26 -16.30
N ILE A 316 -7.35 -36.73 -17.36
CA ILE A 316 -8.05 -36.00 -18.46
C ILE A 316 -8.10 -36.83 -19.76
N TRP A 317 -7.30 -37.91 -19.88
CA TRP A 317 -7.32 -38.78 -21.06
C TRP A 317 -8.35 -39.92 -21.01
N GLN A 318 -8.92 -40.24 -19.85
CA GLN A 318 -10.00 -41.24 -19.76
C GLN A 318 -11.42 -40.66 -19.88
N TYR A 319 -11.59 -39.33 -19.81
CA TYR A 319 -12.89 -38.68 -19.98
C TYR A 319 -13.15 -38.17 -21.41
N ILE A 320 -12.13 -38.19 -22.29
CA ILE A 320 -12.25 -37.77 -23.70
C ILE A 320 -12.50 -38.97 -24.64
N ILE A 321 -12.30 -40.22 -24.19
CA ILE A 321 -12.54 -41.42 -25.01
C ILE A 321 -13.97 -42.00 -24.82
N LEU A 322 -14.72 -41.56 -23.80
CA LEU A 322 -16.10 -42.02 -23.56
C LEU A 322 -17.20 -41.06 -24.06
N LEU A 323 -16.84 -39.99 -24.78
CA LEU A 323 -17.81 -39.04 -25.36
C LEU A 323 -17.82 -39.00 -26.90
N THR A 324 -17.17 -39.97 -27.57
CA THR A 324 -17.10 -40.04 -29.04
C THR A 324 -17.76 -41.28 -29.67
N THR A 325 -18.58 -42.04 -28.94
CA THR A 325 -19.25 -43.24 -29.46
C THR A 325 -20.79 -43.24 -29.42
N ASP A 326 -21.43 -42.09 -29.17
CA ASP A 326 -22.91 -41.99 -29.14
C ASP A 326 -23.48 -40.96 -30.14
N TRP A 327 -22.82 -40.76 -31.29
CA TRP A 327 -23.28 -39.84 -32.34
C TRP A 327 -23.65 -40.51 -33.68
N PHE A 328 -23.71 -41.83 -33.75
CA PHE A 328 -24.17 -42.56 -34.94
C PHE A 328 -25.46 -43.34 -34.63
N ASN A 329 -26.57 -42.63 -34.56
CA ASN A 329 -27.89 -43.13 -35.00
C ASN A 329 -28.93 -42.04 -34.74
N LEU A 330 -29.47 -41.45 -35.82
CA LEU A 330 -30.89 -41.13 -36.02
C LEU A 330 -31.09 -40.54 -37.44
N PRO A 331 -32.27 -40.77 -38.08
CA PRO A 331 -32.43 -40.81 -39.54
C PRO A 331 -32.68 -39.45 -40.19
N ILE A 332 -32.22 -39.36 -41.45
CA ILE A 332 -32.42 -38.24 -42.37
C ILE A 332 -33.90 -38.17 -42.79
N ARG A 333 -34.56 -37.02 -42.57
CA ARG A 333 -35.87 -36.70 -43.14
C ARG A 333 -35.73 -35.51 -44.08
N ILE A 334 -35.85 -35.78 -45.38
CA ILE A 334 -35.82 -34.81 -46.47
C ILE A 334 -37.22 -34.20 -46.60
N TYR A 335 -37.31 -32.88 -46.74
CA TYR A 335 -38.48 -32.22 -47.35
C TYR A 335 -37.99 -31.35 -48.52
N PRO A 336 -38.64 -31.43 -49.70
CA PRO A 336 -38.26 -30.64 -50.87
C PRO A 336 -38.84 -29.21 -50.80
N MET A 337 -38.20 -28.36 -51.60
CA MET A 337 -38.37 -26.90 -51.84
C MET A 337 -39.62 -26.20 -51.32
#